data_AF-A0A380YM92-F1
#
_entry.id   AF-A0A380YM92-F1
#
_cell.length_a   1.000
_cell.length_b   1.000
_cell.length_c   1.000
_cell.angle_alpha   90.00
_cell.angle_beta   90.00
_cell.angle_gamma   90.00
#
_symmetry.space_group_name_H-M   'P 1'
#
loop_
_entity.id
_entity.type
_entity.pdbx_description
1 polymer ?
#
loop_
_entity_poly.entity_id
_entity_poly.type
_entity_poly.pdbx_seq_one_letter_code
_entity_poly.pdbx_strand_id
1 'polypeptide(L)' 'MKDKAWATYLHAYVKYIEENALTNSSLREQFGAAESSSGSISRLIKDVLNGKLIKPGDTNTAHSLYEIHSNMGLI' A
#
# COMPACT_ATOMS: atom_id res chain seq x y z
N MET A 1 -1.18 15.43 1.92
CA MET A 1 -0.27 14.26 1.98
C MET A 1 -0.81 13.15 2.89
N LYS A 2 -1.36 13.47 4.07
CA LYS A 2 -1.93 12.48 5.00
C LYS A 2 -3.03 11.60 4.37
N ASP A 3 -3.96 12.18 3.61
CA ASP A 3 -5.12 11.44 3.07
C ASP A 3 -4.72 10.34 2.09
N LYS A 4 -3.73 10.59 1.23
CA LYS A 4 -3.24 9.60 0.25
C LYS A 4 -2.47 8.48 0.93
N ALA A 5 -1.69 8.79 1.96
CA ALA A 5 -0.99 7.78 2.76
C ALA A 5 -1.99 6.89 3.52
N TRP A 6 -3.02 7.49 4.11
CA TRP A 6 -4.10 6.75 4.79
C TRP A 6 -4.89 5.86 3.82
N ALA A 7 -5.29 6.39 2.66
CA ALA A 7 -5.96 5.59 1.64
C ALA A 7 -5.08 4.42 1.15
N THR A 8 -3.76 4.63 1.03
CA THR A 8 -2.81 3.58 0.65
C THR A 8 -2.69 2.51 1.74
N TYR A 9 -2.66 2.90 3.01
CA TYR A 9 -2.71 1.99 4.16
C TYR A 9 -3.98 1.14 4.16
N LEU A 10 -5.16 1.75 3.99
CA LEU A 10 -6.43 1.05 3.93
C LEU A 10 -6.49 0.06 2.75
N HIS A 11 -6.01 0.48 1.58
CA HIS A 11 -5.93 -0.40 0.41
C HIS A 11 -4.98 -1.57 0.67
N ALA A 12 -3.84 -1.34 1.32
CA ALA A 12 -2.94 -2.40 1.73
C ALA A 12 -3.61 -3.38 2.71
N TYR A 13 -4.42 -2.88 3.65
CA TYR A 13 -5.17 -3.70 4.60
C TYR A 13 -6.22 -4.58 3.91
N VAL A 14 -6.98 -4.02 2.95
CA VAL A 14 -7.92 -4.80 2.13
C VAL A 14 -7.17 -5.89 1.36
N LYS A 15 -6.05 -5.53 0.70
CA LYS A 15 -5.23 -6.51 -0.04
C LYS A 15 -4.68 -7.60 0.87
N TYR A 16 -4.24 -7.26 2.08
CA TYR A 16 -3.80 -8.23 3.07
C TYR A 16 -4.90 -9.23 3.45
N ILE A 17 -6.12 -8.76 3.74
CA ILE A 17 -7.27 -9.64 4.05
C ILE A 17 -7.62 -10.54 2.85
N GLU A 18 -7.52 -10.01 1.64
CA GLU A 18 -7.77 -10.76 0.40
C GLU A 18 -6.62 -11.71 0.01
N GLU A 19 -5.55 -11.81 0.81
CA GLU A 19 -4.31 -12.54 0.50
C GLU A 19 -3.71 -12.11 -0.86
N ASN A 20 -3.84 -10.82 -1.18
CA ASN A 20 -3.36 -10.19 -2.39
C ASN A 20 -2.24 -9.19 -2.10
N ALA A 21 -1.40 -8.91 -3.10
CA ALA A 21 -0.34 -7.92 -2.99
C ALA A 21 -0.86 -6.49 -3.25
N LEU A 22 -0.35 -5.52 -2.47
CA LEU A 22 -0.41 -4.11 -2.84
C LEU A 22 0.59 -3.86 -3.98
N THR A 23 0.06 -3.60 -5.18
CA THR A 23 0.86 -3.27 -6.36
C THR A 23 0.58 -1.85 -6.84
N ASN A 24 1.48 -1.31 -7.66
CA ASN A 24 1.28 -0.02 -8.31
C ASN A 24 -0.01 0.01 -9.14
N SER A 25 -0.31 -1.07 -9.87
CA SER A 25 -1.55 -1.19 -10.65
C SER A 25 -2.78 -1.16 -9.75
N SER A 26 -2.83 -2.00 -8.71
CA SER A 26 -3.98 -2.06 -7.80
C SER A 26 -4.26 -0.72 -7.11
N LEU A 27 -3.20 0.02 -6.74
CA LEU A 27 -3.34 1.30 -6.07
C LEU A 27 -3.71 2.43 -7.04
N ARG A 28 -3.27 2.35 -8.30
CA ARG A 28 -3.73 3.27 -9.35
C ARG A 28 -5.20 3.08 -9.66
N GLU A 29 -5.64 1.84 -9.82
CA GLU A 29 -7.05 1.51 -10.02
C GLU A 29 -7.89 2.08 -8.87
N GLN A 30 -7.45 1.87 -7.62
CA GLN A 30 -8.11 2.43 -6.44
C GLN A 30 -8.19 3.96 -6.45
N PHE A 31 -7.19 4.65 -6.98
CA PHE A 31 -7.16 6.11 -7.09
C PHE A 31 -7.75 6.68 -8.39
N GLY A 32 -8.16 5.83 -9.33
CA GLY A 32 -8.53 6.28 -10.69
C GLY A 32 -7.38 7.00 -11.41
N ALA A 33 -6.13 6.63 -11.11
CA ALA A 33 -4.94 7.30 -11.63
C ALA A 33 -4.49 6.73 -12.97
N ALA A 34 -4.08 7.61 -13.89
CA ALA A 34 -3.57 7.21 -15.21
C ALA A 34 -2.24 6.43 -15.12
N GLU A 35 -1.92 5.67 -16.16
CA GLU A 35 -0.67 4.89 -16.25
C GLU A 35 0.58 5.75 -16.05
N SER A 36 0.56 6.99 -16.57
CA SER A 36 1.62 8.01 -16.42
C SER A 36 1.91 8.38 -14.97
N SER A 37 0.98 8.08 -14.04
CA SER A 37 1.12 8.34 -12.60
C SER A 37 1.90 7.24 -11.87
N SER A 38 2.36 6.19 -12.56
CA SER A 38 3.09 5.07 -11.98
C SER A 38 4.27 5.50 -11.10
N GLY A 39 5.06 6.49 -11.55
CA GLY A 39 6.19 7.02 -10.79
C GLY A 39 5.79 7.64 -9.45
N SER A 40 4.69 8.40 -9.43
CA SER A 40 4.14 9.05 -8.23
C SER A 40 3.56 8.03 -7.26
N ILE A 41 2.89 7.01 -7.77
CA ILE A 41 2.28 5.93 -6.97
C ILE A 41 3.36 5.06 -6.32
N SER A 42 4.41 4.70 -7.06
CA SER A 42 5.55 3.98 -6.48
C SER A 42 6.24 4.78 -5.37
N ARG A 43 6.32 6.11 -5.53
CA ARG A 43 6.85 7.00 -4.48
C ARG A 43 5.94 7.02 -3.25
N LEU A 44 4.63 7.10 -3.43
CA LEU A 44 3.66 7.03 -2.35
C LEU A 44 3.74 5.71 -1.56
N ILE A 45 3.86 4.56 -2.24
CA ILE A 45 4.04 3.26 -1.58
C ILE A 45 5.33 3.26 -0.74
N LYS A 46 6.43 3.79 -1.30
CA LYS A 46 7.70 3.93 -0.56
C LYS A 46 7.57 4.86 0.64
N ASP A 47 6.84 5.96 0.53
CA ASP A 47 6.62 6.89 1.64
C ASP A 47 5.84 6.23 2.78
N VAL A 48 4.83 5.42 2.46
CA VAL A 48 4.02 4.67 3.43
C VAL A 48 4.83 3.55 4.10
N LEU A 49 5.72 2.89 3.34
CA LEU A 49 6.70 1.92 3.87
C LEU A 49 7.70 2.61 4.83
N ASN A 50 8.28 3.74 4.41
CA ASN A 50 9.22 4.51 5.22
C ASN A 50 8.56 5.07 6.49
N GLY A 51 7.28 5.44 6.38
CA GLY A 51 6.43 5.85 7.50
C GLY A 51 6.00 4.69 8.42
N LYS A 52 6.40 3.45 8.13
CA LYS A 52 6.10 2.23 8.89
C LYS A 52 4.60 1.99 9.10
N LEU A 53 3.78 2.47 8.17
CA LEU A 53 2.33 2.19 8.16
C LEU A 53 2.05 0.78 7.63
N ILE A 54 2.85 0.35 6.66
CA ILE A 54 2.83 -1.00 6.08
C ILE A 54 4.25 -1.58 6.12
N LYS A 55 4.38 -2.90 6.16
CA LYS A 55 5.67 -3.60 6.07
C LYS A 55 5.80 -4.35 4.75
N PRO A 56 7.02 -4.48 4.19
CA PRO A 56 7.25 -5.37 3.06
C PRO A 56 6.81 -6.79 3.42
N GLY A 57 6.05 -7.43 2.54
CA GLY A 57 5.70 -8.83 2.69
C GLY A 57 6.87 -9.77 2.46
N ASP A 58 6.75 -11.00 2.96
CA ASP A 58 7.72 -12.05 2.69
C ASP A 58 7.86 -12.26 1.18
N THR A 59 9.08 -12.06 0.67
CA THR A 59 9.42 -12.03 -0.76
C THR A 59 9.53 -13.43 -1.39
N ASN A 60 9.08 -14.48 -0.70
CA ASN A 60 9.24 -15.87 -1.16
C ASN A 60 8.16 -16.29 -2.19
N THR A 61 7.20 -15.40 -2.48
CA THR A 61 6.26 -15.56 -3.59
C THR A 61 6.29 -14.31 -4.45
N ALA A 62 5.91 -14.43 -5.73
CA ALA A 62 5.80 -13.31 -6.66
C ALA A 62 4.83 -12.19 -6.18
N HIS A 63 4.12 -12.44 -5.08
CA HIS A 63 3.20 -11.54 -4.40
C HIS A 63 3.74 -11.26 -2.99
N SER A 64 4.48 -10.16 -2.80
CA SER A 64 4.85 -9.73 -1.44
C SER A 64 3.58 -9.25 -0.72
N LEU A 65 3.06 -10.06 0.21
CA LEU A 65 1.88 -9.75 1.03
C LEU A 65 2.26 -8.81 2.17
N TYR A 66 1.86 -7.55 2.09
CA TYR A 66 2.27 -6.54 3.07
C TYR A 66 1.63 -6.81 4.43
N GLU A 67 2.42 -6.79 5.49
CA GLU A 67 1.87 -6.78 6.85
C GLU A 67 1.44 -5.36 7.24
N ILE A 68 0.40 -5.28 8.06
CA ILE A 68 -0.12 -4.02 8.55
C ILE A 68 0.37 -3.79 9.98
N HIS A 69 0.90 -2.60 10.24
CA HIS A 69 1.34 -2.26 11.58
C HIS A 69 0.13 -2.05 12.49
N SER A 70 -0.11 -2.99 13.42
CA SER A 70 -1.29 -3.05 14.31
C SER A 70 -1.41 -1.89 15.33
N ASN A 71 -0.55 -0.86 15.27
CA ASN A 71 -0.49 0.20 16.28
C ASN A 71 -1.28 1.47 15.93
N MET A 72 -2.21 1.41 14.96
CA MET A 72 -2.97 2.58 14.50
C MET A 72 -4.46 2.52 14.85
N GLY A 73 -4.82 1.68 15.83
CA GLY A 73 -6.07 1.81 16.57
C GLY A 73 -5.80 2.62 17.85
N LEU A 74 -6.63 3.63 18.11
CA LEU A 74 -6.61 4.61 19.21
C LEU A 74 -5.95 5.97 18.89
N ILE A 75 -6.58 6.72 17.98
CA ILE A 75 -6.92 8.15 18.18
C ILE A 75 -8.29 8.42 17.55
#